data_AF-A0A2E5AKW3-F1
#
_entry.id   AF-A0A2E5AKW3-F1
#
_cell.length_a   1.000
_cell.length_b   1.000
_cell.length_c   1.000
_cell.angle_alpha   90.00
_cell.angle_beta   90.00
_cell.angle_gamma   90.00
#
_symmetry.space_group_name_H-M   'P 1'
#
loop_
_entity.id
_entity.type
_entity.pdbx_description
1 polymer ?
#
loop_
_entity_poly.entity_id
_entity_poly.type
_entity_poly.pdbx_seq_one_letter_code
_entity_poly.pdbx_strand_id
1 'polypeptide(L)'
;MKKILPIISFIIAGFSINAQTTMNIHQSNGSVLTLPLNTIDSITYTVGNPGNLATLSTLPIGSITENSAISGVNITSNGGSTVTEHGICWNTSPSPSTSDNTIVGGSGTGNFTVPITGLDPNTEYFIRAYAINSAGTAYGNELSFTTNNGIVVTVPSTYVFEDENGNNTVAFLGQTQRMDMLSEMKDYMTSGNQGATLDPSTLLAMYDNSYQGWIDQSLVGTNKQLKSKTALGDAGIQARFEAWMTDAATASPISSGSVLQSSTGLYWRDLVEKGLMSACFANQITCKYLVEFEFSDNTVPVDPSGGKFYTEMEHDWDEAYGYFTDAIDYPASGTDRFWGKYATPSEAILGLSTSIPLAFRTGRAAISAGDIPLAIAQRDLLISYFKQLVAAEAIRYLNMIISDVQDGDSQEQINTTTTKALAFIYGIQFISLSPDLSPAQIESIVSQIEPAVSGFSQSTPSINAVKQMIAEASGLTSVMDDL
;
A
#
# COMPACT_ATOMS: atom_id res chain seq x y z
N MET A 1 -7.79 -3.60 61.88
CA MET A 1 -7.83 -2.52 62.90
C MET A 1 -9.15 -1.77 62.75
N LYS A 2 -10.12 -1.98 63.65
CA LYS A 2 -11.33 -1.12 63.72
C LYS A 2 -10.85 0.28 64.13
N LYS A 3 -10.93 1.27 63.23
CA LYS A 3 -10.82 2.68 63.61
C LYS A 3 -11.95 2.96 64.59
N ILE A 4 -11.61 3.13 65.85
CA ILE A 4 -12.49 3.66 66.88
C ILE A 4 -12.80 5.09 66.42
N LEU A 5 -14.00 5.32 65.86
CA LEU A 5 -14.54 6.66 65.75
C LEU A 5 -14.62 7.23 67.18
N PRO A 6 -14.19 8.47 67.43
CA PRO A 6 -14.33 9.04 68.75
C PRO A 6 -15.83 9.15 69.03
N ILE A 7 -16.33 8.27 69.90
CA ILE A 7 -17.59 8.51 70.57
C ILE A 7 -17.32 9.78 71.39
N ILE A 8 -17.84 10.92 70.93
CA ILE A 8 -17.96 12.09 71.79
C ILE A 8 -19.07 11.75 72.79
N SER A 9 -18.69 11.08 73.87
CA SER A 9 -19.55 10.93 75.04
C SER A 9 -19.63 12.29 75.71
N PHE A 10 -20.76 12.98 75.53
CA PHE A 10 -21.14 14.01 76.48
C PHE A 10 -21.51 13.31 77.80
N ILE A 11 -20.55 13.21 78.72
CA ILE A 11 -20.88 13.06 80.13
C ILE A 11 -21.43 14.41 80.55
N ILE A 12 -22.76 14.56 80.55
CA ILE A 12 -23.38 15.64 81.31
C ILE A 12 -23.23 15.23 82.78
N ALA A 13 -22.09 15.58 83.37
CA ALA A 13 -21.92 15.54 84.83
C ALA A 13 -22.96 16.50 85.42
N GLY A 14 -23.66 16.05 86.46
CA GLY A 14 -24.92 16.62 86.94
C GLY A 14 -24.97 18.15 86.97
N PHE A 15 -26.11 18.68 86.49
CA PHE A 15 -26.45 20.09 86.61
C PHE A 15 -26.53 20.50 88.09
N SER A 16 -25.55 21.30 88.53
CA SER A 16 -25.80 22.30 89.58
C SER A 16 -26.40 23.53 88.89
N ILE A 17 -27.70 23.71 89.09
CA ILE A 17 -28.43 24.90 88.67
C ILE A 17 -27.90 26.05 89.54
N ASN A 18 -27.06 26.95 89.00
CA ASN A 18 -27.02 28.38 89.38
C ASN A 18 -25.95 29.29 88.71
N ALA A 19 -25.35 28.97 87.54
CA ALA A 19 -24.51 29.98 86.87
C ALA A 19 -24.32 29.92 85.34
N GLN A 20 -24.63 28.82 84.65
CA GLN A 20 -24.37 28.75 83.21
C GLN A 20 -25.61 29.12 82.38
N THR A 21 -25.48 30.13 81.52
CA THR A 21 -26.56 30.65 80.64
C THR A 21 -26.33 30.37 79.15
N THR A 22 -25.16 29.84 78.77
CA THR A 22 -24.79 29.57 77.38
C THR A 22 -24.12 28.21 77.18
N MET A 23 -24.22 27.67 75.97
CA MET A 23 -23.44 26.56 75.45
C MET A 23 -22.38 27.10 74.48
N ASN A 24 -21.12 26.74 74.69
CA ASN A 24 -20.01 27.17 73.83
C ASN A 24 -19.49 25.98 73.02
N ILE A 25 -19.47 26.11 71.69
CA ILE A 25 -18.91 25.13 70.77
C ILE A 25 -17.60 25.68 70.22
N HIS A 26 -16.49 25.09 70.65
CA HIS A 26 -15.15 25.46 70.20
C HIS A 26 -14.86 24.80 68.84
N GLN A 27 -14.65 25.61 67.81
CA GLN A 27 -14.37 25.19 66.43
C GLN A 27 -12.86 24.97 66.24
N SER A 28 -12.49 24.11 65.29
CA SER A 28 -11.09 23.76 64.99
C SER A 28 -10.25 24.94 64.48
N ASN A 29 -10.89 25.97 63.93
CA ASN A 29 -10.26 27.23 63.53
C ASN A 29 -10.03 28.21 64.69
N GLY A 30 -10.31 27.79 65.94
CA GLY A 30 -10.16 28.61 67.15
C GLY A 30 -11.36 29.50 67.47
N SER A 31 -12.38 29.55 66.62
CA SER A 31 -13.60 30.33 66.88
C SER A 31 -14.50 29.62 67.88
N VAL A 32 -15.25 30.38 68.68
CA VAL A 32 -16.21 29.82 69.64
C VAL A 32 -17.61 30.28 69.26
N LEU A 33 -18.50 29.34 68.95
CA LEU A 33 -19.92 29.61 68.77
C LEU A 33 -20.61 29.50 70.14
N THR A 34 -21.11 30.62 70.65
CA THR A 34 -21.79 30.71 71.94
C THR A 34 -23.29 30.86 71.73
N LEU A 35 -24.08 29.91 72.24
CA LEU A 35 -25.53 29.85 72.11
C LEU A 35 -26.20 30.00 73.48
N PRO A 36 -27.16 30.91 73.68
CA PRO A 36 -27.94 30.97 74.92
C PRO A 36 -28.75 29.69 75.12
N LEU A 37 -28.68 29.09 76.31
CA LEU A 37 -29.32 27.79 76.58
C LEU A 37 -30.84 27.84 76.45
N ASN A 38 -31.47 28.98 76.74
CA ASN A 38 -32.91 29.19 76.58
C ASN A 38 -33.40 29.25 75.13
N THR A 39 -32.49 29.17 74.15
CA THR A 39 -32.81 29.19 72.71
C THR A 39 -32.55 27.86 72.00
N ILE A 40 -32.06 26.84 72.71
CA ILE A 40 -31.72 25.53 72.13
C ILE A 40 -32.86 24.54 72.43
N ASP A 41 -33.59 24.12 71.40
CA ASP A 41 -34.67 23.13 71.52
C ASP A 41 -34.12 21.69 71.39
N SER A 42 -33.25 21.44 70.40
CA SER A 42 -32.53 20.17 70.27
C SER A 42 -31.19 20.36 69.56
N ILE A 43 -30.25 19.43 69.77
CA ILE A 43 -28.98 19.37 69.06
C ILE A 43 -28.93 18.03 68.33
N THR A 44 -28.91 18.09 67.01
CA THR A 44 -28.68 16.93 66.14
C THR A 44 -27.32 17.09 65.48
N TYR A 45 -26.57 16.00 65.39
CA TYR A 45 -25.38 15.92 64.55
C TYR A 45 -25.52 14.69 63.66
N THR A 46 -25.17 14.84 62.38
CA THR A 46 -25.11 13.74 61.43
C THR A 46 -23.66 13.56 61.03
N VAL A 47 -23.04 12.46 61.46
CA VAL A 47 -21.81 11.99 60.82
C VAL A 47 -22.23 11.37 59.49
N GLY A 48 -21.78 11.94 58.37
CA GLY A 48 -21.93 11.28 57.08
C GLY A 48 -21.36 9.86 57.19
N ASN A 49 -22.14 8.86 56.79
CA ASN A 49 -21.69 7.47 56.78
C ASN A 49 -20.33 7.42 56.05
N PRO A 50 -19.24 6.92 56.65
CA PRO A 50 -18.03 6.69 55.89
C PRO A 50 -18.42 5.70 54.79
N GLY A 51 -18.47 6.17 53.54
CA GLY A 51 -18.85 5.34 52.40
C GLY A 51 -18.04 4.04 52.39
N ASN A 52 -18.64 2.97 51.90
CA ASN A 52 -17.93 1.74 51.60
C ASN A 52 -17.33 1.83 50.19
N LEU A 53 -16.42 0.91 49.86
CA LEU A 53 -15.98 0.70 48.49
C LEU A 53 -17.20 0.39 47.59
N ALA A 54 -17.11 0.77 46.31
CA ALA A 54 -18.12 0.43 45.32
C ALA A 54 -18.23 -1.10 45.12
N THR A 55 -19.43 -1.58 44.77
CA THR A 55 -19.65 -2.96 44.35
C THR A 55 -19.75 -3.00 42.84
N LEU A 56 -18.87 -3.79 42.21
CA LEU A 56 -18.73 -3.87 40.76
C LEU A 56 -18.33 -5.28 40.30
N SER A 57 -18.56 -5.56 39.02
CA SER A 57 -18.05 -6.73 38.32
C SER A 57 -17.38 -6.32 37.01
N THR A 58 -16.43 -7.13 36.56
CA THR A 58 -15.85 -6.98 35.22
C THR A 58 -16.81 -7.60 34.21
N LEU A 59 -17.18 -6.85 33.18
CA LEU A 59 -18.05 -7.35 32.11
C LEU A 59 -17.31 -8.41 31.27
N PRO A 60 -18.02 -9.38 30.67
CA PRO A 60 -17.43 -10.39 29.80
C PRO A 60 -16.59 -9.77 28.69
N ILE A 61 -15.56 -10.50 28.27
CA ILE A 61 -14.69 -10.12 27.16
C ILE A 61 -15.37 -10.52 25.84
N GLY A 62 -15.36 -9.62 24.87
CA GLY A 62 -15.85 -9.86 23.52
C GLY A 62 -14.97 -9.20 22.47
N SER A 63 -15.26 -9.48 21.19
CA SER A 63 -14.56 -8.88 20.03
C SER A 63 -13.03 -8.91 20.13
N ILE A 64 -12.46 -10.08 20.46
CA ILE A 64 -11.01 -10.26 20.55
C ILE A 64 -10.41 -10.29 19.14
N THR A 65 -9.45 -9.41 18.88
CA THR A 65 -8.61 -9.39 17.68
C THR A 65 -7.16 -9.73 18.05
N GLU A 66 -6.24 -9.66 17.10
CA GLU A 66 -4.80 -9.78 17.35
C GLU A 66 -4.23 -8.63 18.20
N ASN A 67 -4.90 -7.48 18.27
CA ASN A 67 -4.39 -6.27 18.92
C ASN A 67 -5.42 -5.49 19.76
N SER A 68 -6.61 -6.06 19.95
CA SER A 68 -7.68 -5.43 20.69
C SER A 68 -8.68 -6.42 21.32
N ALA A 69 -9.44 -5.93 22.30
CA ALA A 69 -10.61 -6.62 22.86
C ALA A 69 -11.61 -5.60 23.43
N ILE A 70 -12.87 -6.00 23.61
CA ILE A 70 -13.89 -5.18 24.28
C ILE A 70 -14.24 -5.81 25.63
N SER A 71 -14.23 -5.01 26.68
CA SER A 71 -14.75 -5.38 28.01
C SER A 71 -15.31 -4.14 28.69
N GLY A 72 -15.48 -4.15 30.01
CA GLY A 72 -16.04 -3.02 30.74
C GLY A 72 -16.34 -3.30 32.20
N VAL A 73 -17.04 -2.36 32.81
CA VAL A 73 -17.42 -2.37 34.22
C VAL A 73 -18.94 -2.34 34.37
N ASN A 74 -19.45 -3.12 35.32
CA ASN A 74 -20.80 -2.98 35.85
C ASN A 74 -20.72 -2.60 37.32
N ILE A 75 -21.11 -1.38 37.67
CA ILE A 75 -21.15 -0.90 39.06
C ILE A 75 -22.59 -0.95 39.56
N THR A 76 -22.87 -1.91 40.46
CA THR A 76 -24.22 -2.14 41.02
C THR A 76 -24.48 -1.32 42.28
N SER A 77 -23.44 -0.84 42.96
CA SER A 77 -23.56 0.06 44.11
C SER A 77 -22.35 0.98 44.22
N ASN A 78 -22.59 2.25 44.56
CA ASN A 78 -21.54 3.22 44.84
C ASN A 78 -21.01 3.15 46.29
N GLY A 79 -21.51 2.22 47.11
CA GLY A 79 -21.10 2.10 48.50
C GLY A 79 -21.53 3.26 49.40
N GLY A 80 -22.45 4.12 48.95
CA GLY A 80 -22.90 5.31 49.68
C GLY A 80 -22.00 6.54 49.49
N SER A 81 -21.11 6.54 48.49
CA SER A 81 -20.32 7.70 48.09
C SER A 81 -20.17 7.75 46.58
N THR A 82 -20.19 8.95 46.00
CA THR A 82 -20.11 9.12 44.54
C THR A 82 -18.86 8.45 43.96
N VAL A 83 -19.06 7.64 42.91
CA VAL A 83 -17.94 7.09 42.11
C VAL A 83 -17.42 8.22 41.24
N THR A 84 -16.20 8.67 41.50
CA THR A 84 -15.55 9.77 40.78
C THR A 84 -14.86 9.30 39.52
N GLU A 85 -14.47 8.02 39.45
CA GLU A 85 -13.84 7.41 38.28
C GLU A 85 -14.14 5.92 38.23
N HIS A 86 -14.29 5.35 37.04
CA HIS A 86 -14.28 3.91 36.81
C HIS A 86 -13.63 3.56 35.48
N GLY A 87 -13.25 2.31 35.32
CA GLY A 87 -12.57 1.86 34.10
C GLY A 87 -12.19 0.40 34.13
N ILE A 88 -11.27 0.04 33.24
CA ILE A 88 -10.62 -1.27 33.19
C ILE A 88 -9.13 -1.07 33.41
N CYS A 89 -8.51 -1.97 34.18
CA CYS A 89 -7.06 -2.15 34.23
C CYS A 89 -6.66 -3.52 33.67
N TRP A 90 -5.50 -3.60 33.02
CA TRP A 90 -5.00 -4.85 32.44
C TRP A 90 -3.48 -4.96 32.47
N ASN A 91 -2.99 -6.21 32.43
CA ASN A 91 -1.57 -6.56 32.36
C ASN A 91 -1.43 -7.98 31.77
N THR A 92 -0.23 -8.39 31.37
CA THR A 92 0.12 -9.78 31.02
C THR A 92 0.41 -10.63 32.27
N SER A 93 0.45 -10.00 33.44
CA SER A 93 0.51 -10.67 34.75
C SER A 93 -0.85 -10.63 35.47
N PRO A 94 -1.21 -11.67 36.24
CA PRO A 94 -2.43 -11.69 37.03
C PRO A 94 -2.52 -10.54 38.05
N SER A 95 -3.74 -10.26 38.50
CA SER A 95 -4.10 -9.20 39.46
C SER A 95 -3.76 -7.78 39.03
N PRO A 96 -4.14 -7.34 37.81
CA PRO A 96 -3.92 -5.98 37.38
C PRO A 96 -4.64 -4.99 38.29
N SER A 97 -4.11 -3.78 38.35
CA SER A 97 -4.55 -2.71 39.23
C SER A 97 -4.46 -1.36 38.52
N THR A 98 -4.90 -0.29 39.16
CA THR A 98 -4.81 1.06 38.59
C THR A 98 -3.38 1.60 38.46
N SER A 99 -2.34 0.85 38.87
CA SER A 99 -0.94 1.18 38.57
C SER A 99 -0.41 0.54 37.29
N ASP A 100 -1.18 -0.35 36.67
CA ASP A 100 -0.86 -1.02 35.41
C ASP A 100 -1.44 -0.21 34.23
N ASN A 101 -1.68 -0.87 33.08
CA ASN A 101 -2.38 -0.23 31.98
C ASN A 101 -3.85 -0.01 32.36
N THR A 102 -4.41 1.17 32.04
CA THR A 102 -5.78 1.54 32.40
C THR A 102 -6.49 2.29 31.28
N ILE A 103 -7.81 2.12 31.18
CA ILE A 103 -8.72 2.97 30.41
C ILE A 103 -9.78 3.51 31.35
N VAL A 104 -9.88 4.84 31.41
CA VAL A 104 -10.93 5.55 32.16
C VAL A 104 -12.21 5.53 31.34
N GLY A 105 -13.25 4.90 31.88
CA GLY A 105 -14.58 4.80 31.26
C GLY A 105 -15.55 5.90 31.68
N GLY A 106 -15.25 6.69 32.71
CA GLY A 106 -16.09 7.79 33.18
C GLY A 106 -16.29 7.81 34.70
N SER A 107 -17.46 8.27 35.14
CA SER A 107 -17.85 8.38 36.56
C SER A 107 -19.30 7.93 36.75
N GLY A 108 -19.71 7.71 38.00
CA GLY A 108 -21.07 7.25 38.33
C GLY A 108 -21.21 5.72 38.37
N THR A 109 -22.45 5.23 38.27
CA THR A 109 -22.81 3.81 38.39
C THR A 109 -23.48 3.30 37.12
N GLY A 110 -23.51 1.98 36.92
CA GLY A 110 -24.09 1.33 35.75
C GLY A 110 -23.09 0.54 34.94
N ASN A 111 -23.47 0.23 33.70
CA ASN A 111 -22.67 -0.55 32.75
C ASN A 111 -21.95 0.36 31.77
N PHE A 112 -20.64 0.15 31.62
CA PHE A 112 -19.81 0.90 30.68
C PHE A 112 -18.85 -0.06 29.99
N THR A 113 -18.84 -0.07 28.66
CA THR A 113 -17.91 -0.85 27.85
C THR A 113 -16.83 0.05 27.26
N VAL A 114 -15.61 -0.47 27.15
CA VAL A 114 -14.44 0.23 26.59
C VAL A 114 -13.65 -0.71 25.66
N PRO A 115 -13.14 -0.21 24.52
CA PRO A 115 -12.21 -0.96 23.69
C PRO A 115 -10.79 -0.87 24.28
N ILE A 116 -10.15 -2.02 24.46
CA ILE A 116 -8.74 -2.15 24.80
C ILE A 116 -7.98 -2.31 23.48
N THR A 117 -7.05 -1.40 23.15
CA THR A 117 -6.28 -1.40 21.89
C THR A 117 -4.78 -1.39 22.16
N GLY A 118 -3.98 -1.67 21.14
CA GLY A 118 -2.51 -1.69 21.24
C GLY A 118 -1.99 -2.91 22.01
N LEU A 119 -2.72 -4.03 21.93
CA LEU A 119 -2.28 -5.30 22.49
C LEU A 119 -1.33 -6.02 21.52
N ASP A 120 -0.48 -6.87 22.07
CA ASP A 120 0.40 -7.72 21.27
C ASP A 120 -0.37 -8.98 20.79
N PRO A 121 -0.15 -9.46 19.55
CA PRO A 121 -0.74 -10.71 19.07
C PRO A 121 -0.32 -11.95 19.86
N ASN A 122 -1.17 -12.98 19.87
CA ASN A 122 -0.95 -14.26 20.57
C ASN A 122 -0.46 -14.09 22.03
N THR A 123 -1.01 -13.11 22.74
CA THR A 123 -0.57 -12.74 24.09
C THR A 123 -1.74 -12.84 25.07
N GLU A 124 -1.50 -13.50 26.21
CA GLU A 124 -2.48 -13.59 27.29
C GLU A 124 -2.50 -12.32 28.13
N TYR A 125 -3.68 -11.78 28.36
CA TYR A 125 -3.93 -10.61 29.20
C TYR A 125 -4.94 -10.93 30.29
N PHE A 126 -4.70 -10.36 31.48
CA PHE A 126 -5.59 -10.37 32.62
C PHE A 126 -6.23 -8.98 32.73
N ILE A 127 -7.53 -8.93 33.00
CA ILE A 127 -8.29 -7.68 33.10
C ILE A 127 -9.13 -7.62 34.36
N ARG A 128 -9.29 -6.43 34.91
CA ARG A 128 -10.21 -6.14 36.02
C ARG A 128 -10.88 -4.79 35.82
N ALA A 129 -12.17 -4.72 36.10
CA ALA A 129 -12.84 -3.44 36.27
C ALA A 129 -12.39 -2.78 37.57
N TYR A 130 -12.33 -1.44 37.60
CA TYR A 130 -12.09 -0.66 38.80
C TYR A 130 -13.10 0.49 38.95
N ALA A 131 -13.33 0.92 40.19
CA ALA A 131 -14.11 2.12 40.51
C ALA A 131 -13.53 2.83 41.73
N ILE A 132 -13.42 4.16 41.67
CA ILE A 132 -12.86 5.01 42.71
C ILE A 132 -13.98 5.84 43.33
N ASN A 133 -14.11 5.78 44.65
CA ASN A 133 -14.94 6.69 45.43
C ASN A 133 -14.15 7.22 46.64
N SER A 134 -14.79 7.98 47.53
CA SER A 134 -14.13 8.53 48.72
C SER A 134 -13.62 7.47 49.71
N ALA A 135 -14.07 6.21 49.61
CA ALA A 135 -13.62 5.09 50.43
C ALA A 135 -12.37 4.40 49.86
N GLY A 136 -12.06 4.61 48.58
CA GLY A 136 -10.89 4.06 47.89
C GLY A 136 -11.23 3.43 46.53
N THR A 137 -10.32 2.58 46.04
CA THR A 137 -10.47 1.86 44.76
C THR A 137 -11.02 0.46 45.01
N ALA A 138 -12.18 0.18 44.43
CA ALA A 138 -12.77 -1.14 44.35
C ALA A 138 -12.38 -1.81 43.03
N TYR A 139 -12.29 -3.15 43.02
CA TYR A 139 -12.02 -3.93 41.82
C TYR A 139 -13.06 -5.03 41.62
N GLY A 140 -13.38 -5.31 40.36
CA GLY A 140 -14.21 -6.44 39.96
C GLY A 140 -13.46 -7.78 39.99
N ASN A 141 -14.17 -8.83 39.59
CA ASN A 141 -13.59 -10.16 39.33
C ASN A 141 -12.56 -10.08 38.19
N GLU A 142 -11.50 -10.85 38.30
CA GLU A 142 -10.53 -10.99 37.20
C GLU A 142 -11.11 -11.87 36.09
N LEU A 143 -10.79 -11.49 34.86
CA LEU A 143 -10.99 -12.30 33.67
C LEU A 143 -9.66 -12.34 32.89
N SER A 144 -9.45 -13.36 32.08
CA SER A 144 -8.32 -13.41 31.13
C SER A 144 -8.79 -13.74 29.72
N PHE A 145 -7.98 -13.36 28.75
CA PHE A 145 -8.13 -13.74 27.34
C PHE A 145 -6.77 -13.76 26.65
N THR A 146 -6.69 -14.45 25.52
CA THR A 146 -5.54 -14.42 24.63
C THR A 146 -5.95 -13.71 23.35
N THR A 147 -5.17 -12.74 22.91
CA THR A 147 -5.35 -12.12 21.59
C THR A 147 -5.16 -13.17 20.49
N ASN A 148 -5.79 -12.95 19.33
CA ASN A 148 -5.61 -13.87 18.22
C ASN A 148 -4.15 -13.86 17.73
N ASN A 149 -3.75 -14.92 17.03
CA ASN A 149 -2.50 -14.91 16.28
C ASN A 149 -2.51 -13.75 15.28
N GLY A 150 -1.39 -13.04 15.17
CA GLY A 150 -1.19 -12.07 14.11
C GLY A 150 -0.98 -12.76 12.77
N ILE A 151 -1.19 -12.03 11.68
CA ILE A 151 -0.87 -12.55 10.34
C ILE A 151 0.66 -12.62 10.18
N VAL A 152 1.17 -13.81 9.84
CA VAL A 152 2.60 -14.02 9.56
C VAL A 152 2.79 -14.14 8.06
N VAL A 153 3.47 -13.16 7.47
CA VAL A 153 3.79 -13.15 6.04
C VAL A 153 5.20 -13.69 5.82
N THR A 154 5.30 -14.83 5.15
CA THR A 154 6.60 -15.42 4.76
C THR A 154 6.86 -15.14 3.28
N VAL A 155 7.86 -14.30 3.00
CA VAL A 155 8.21 -13.93 1.62
C VAL A 155 9.18 -14.98 1.04
N PRO A 156 8.79 -15.74 0.00
CA PRO A 156 9.69 -16.72 -0.63
C PRO A 156 10.85 -16.02 -1.32
N SER A 157 12.01 -16.67 -1.49
CA SER A 157 13.19 -16.07 -2.17
C SER A 157 13.02 -15.91 -3.69
N THR A 158 12.13 -16.69 -4.29
CA THR A 158 11.75 -16.69 -5.71
C THR A 158 10.24 -16.52 -5.83
N TYR A 159 9.74 -16.20 -7.02
CA TYR A 159 8.31 -16.06 -7.30
C TYR A 159 7.63 -17.43 -7.47
N VAL A 160 7.62 -18.21 -6.38
CA VAL A 160 7.02 -19.54 -6.31
C VAL A 160 6.07 -19.56 -5.12
N PHE A 161 4.81 -19.92 -5.36
CA PHE A 161 3.76 -19.99 -4.37
C PHE A 161 2.98 -21.30 -4.55
N GLU A 162 2.71 -21.96 -3.42
CA GLU A 162 2.00 -23.24 -3.37
C GLU A 162 0.90 -23.18 -2.32
N ASP A 163 -0.18 -23.93 -2.52
CA ASP A 163 -1.22 -24.13 -1.52
C ASP A 163 -0.75 -25.12 -0.42
N GLU A 164 -1.60 -25.36 0.59
CA GLU A 164 -1.31 -26.29 1.69
C GLU A 164 -1.03 -27.74 1.24
N ASN A 165 -1.44 -28.10 0.02
CA ASN A 165 -1.24 -29.42 -0.57
C ASN A 165 -0.02 -29.48 -1.51
N GLY A 166 0.74 -28.39 -1.65
CA GLY A 166 1.87 -28.29 -2.56
C GLY A 166 1.49 -28.07 -4.02
N ASN A 167 0.26 -27.63 -4.31
CA ASN A 167 -0.13 -27.29 -5.68
C ASN A 167 0.34 -25.88 -6.02
N ASN A 168 0.89 -25.67 -7.23
CA ASN A 168 1.26 -24.34 -7.71
C ASN A 168 0.03 -23.42 -7.80
N THR A 169 0.14 -22.24 -7.20
CA THR A 169 -0.89 -21.19 -7.22
C THR A 169 -0.48 -19.97 -8.04
N VAL A 170 0.59 -20.06 -8.83
CA VAL A 170 1.04 -18.98 -9.71
C VAL A 170 0.49 -19.17 -11.13
N ALA A 171 -0.17 -18.13 -11.67
CA ALA A 171 -0.68 -18.18 -13.03
C ALA A 171 -0.64 -16.82 -13.76
N PHE A 172 0.12 -16.78 -14.86
CA PHE A 172 0.25 -15.60 -15.72
C PHE A 172 0.58 -15.93 -17.18
N LEU A 173 0.25 -17.15 -17.65
CA LEU A 173 0.60 -17.62 -19.00
C LEU A 173 0.13 -16.65 -20.10
N GLY A 174 -1.03 -16.01 -19.92
CA GLY A 174 -1.55 -15.05 -20.89
C GLY A 174 -0.70 -13.78 -21.05
N GLN A 175 0.10 -13.45 -20.05
CA GLN A 175 1.02 -12.32 -20.03
C GLN A 175 2.29 -12.70 -20.80
N THR A 176 2.86 -13.87 -20.49
CA THR A 176 3.99 -14.46 -21.21
C THR A 176 3.70 -14.57 -22.70
N GLN A 177 2.52 -15.11 -23.07
CA GLN A 177 2.10 -15.20 -24.48
C GLN A 177 2.04 -13.82 -25.17
N ARG A 178 1.62 -12.75 -24.49
CA ARG A 178 1.64 -11.40 -25.08
C ARG A 178 3.06 -10.84 -25.20
N MET A 179 3.92 -11.14 -24.24
CA MET A 179 5.35 -10.82 -24.37
C MET A 179 5.96 -11.57 -25.55
N ASP A 180 5.61 -12.84 -25.78
CA ASP A 180 6.06 -13.65 -26.92
C ASP A 180 5.56 -13.07 -28.24
N MET A 181 4.27 -12.68 -28.30
CA MET A 181 3.69 -11.97 -29.46
C MET A 181 4.48 -10.70 -29.81
N LEU A 182 4.83 -9.88 -28.82
CA LEU A 182 5.62 -8.67 -29.08
C LEU A 182 7.06 -9.00 -29.49
N SER A 183 7.63 -10.10 -28.98
CA SER A 183 8.98 -10.55 -29.32
C SER A 183 9.05 -10.97 -30.79
N GLU A 184 8.11 -11.79 -31.24
CA GLU A 184 8.04 -12.19 -32.65
C GLU A 184 7.68 -11.03 -33.58
N MET A 185 6.78 -10.13 -33.15
CA MET A 185 6.46 -8.92 -33.91
C MET A 185 7.68 -8.03 -34.11
N LYS A 186 8.48 -7.86 -33.06
CA LYS A 186 9.76 -7.16 -33.12
C LYS A 186 10.74 -7.86 -34.08
N ASP A 187 10.80 -9.18 -34.08
CA ASP A 187 11.67 -9.93 -34.99
C ASP A 187 11.22 -9.78 -36.45
N TYR A 188 9.92 -9.83 -36.71
CA TYR A 188 9.35 -9.55 -38.02
C TYR A 188 9.73 -8.14 -38.50
N MET A 189 9.56 -7.11 -37.68
CA MET A 189 10.00 -5.75 -38.01
C MET A 189 11.53 -5.66 -38.21
N THR A 190 12.30 -6.42 -37.44
CA THR A 190 13.77 -6.48 -37.54
C THR A 190 14.23 -7.13 -38.86
N SER A 191 13.42 -7.98 -39.48
CA SER A 191 13.70 -8.47 -40.84
C SER A 191 13.67 -7.35 -41.88
N GLY A 192 12.84 -6.31 -41.67
CA GLY A 192 12.79 -5.12 -42.53
C GLY A 192 14.09 -4.31 -42.53
N ASN A 193 14.77 -4.24 -41.37
CA ASN A 193 16.12 -3.68 -41.26
C ASN A 193 17.16 -4.47 -42.08
N GLN A 194 16.87 -5.74 -42.38
CA GLN A 194 17.73 -6.64 -43.14
C GLN A 194 17.33 -6.72 -44.62
N GLY A 195 16.48 -5.79 -45.08
CA GLY A 195 16.04 -5.69 -46.48
C GLY A 195 14.82 -6.54 -46.84
N ALA A 196 14.17 -7.19 -45.87
CA ALA A 196 12.90 -7.86 -46.13
C ALA A 196 11.78 -6.84 -46.40
N THR A 197 10.83 -7.22 -47.26
CA THR A 197 9.57 -6.49 -47.41
C THR A 197 8.61 -6.94 -46.32
N LEU A 198 8.12 -6.00 -45.52
CA LEU A 198 7.09 -6.23 -44.52
C LEU A 198 5.70 -6.00 -45.13
N ASP A 199 4.71 -6.73 -44.62
CA ASP A 199 3.31 -6.60 -45.01
C ASP A 199 2.53 -5.94 -43.85
N PRO A 200 1.85 -4.79 -44.09
CA PRO A 200 1.06 -4.13 -43.04
C PRO A 200 -0.04 -5.06 -42.49
N SER A 201 -0.65 -5.90 -43.34
CA SER A 201 -1.70 -6.83 -42.89
C SER A 201 -1.15 -7.89 -41.93
N THR A 202 0.12 -8.29 -42.10
CA THR A 202 0.78 -9.23 -41.18
C THR A 202 1.01 -8.58 -39.81
N LEU A 203 1.55 -7.36 -39.75
CA LEU A 203 1.76 -6.66 -38.47
C LEU A 203 0.44 -6.41 -37.72
N LEU A 204 -0.61 -5.98 -38.43
CA LEU A 204 -1.93 -5.77 -37.85
C LEU A 204 -2.54 -7.09 -37.33
N ALA A 205 -2.37 -8.18 -38.08
CA ALA A 205 -2.81 -9.51 -37.65
C ALA A 205 -2.03 -10.06 -36.45
N MET A 206 -0.73 -9.74 -36.32
CA MET A 206 0.06 -10.08 -35.14
C MET A 206 -0.42 -9.30 -33.92
N TYR A 207 -0.78 -8.03 -34.11
CA TYR A 207 -1.24 -7.15 -33.03
C TYR A 207 -2.60 -7.55 -32.45
N ASP A 208 -3.55 -7.97 -33.29
CA ASP A 208 -4.87 -8.47 -32.88
C ASP A 208 -4.95 -10.00 -32.71
N ASN A 209 -3.83 -10.69 -32.90
CA ASN A 209 -3.67 -12.15 -32.89
C ASN A 209 -4.59 -12.92 -33.86
N SER A 210 -4.98 -12.32 -34.99
CA SER A 210 -5.54 -13.07 -36.11
C SER A 210 -4.46 -13.78 -36.94
N TYR A 211 -3.18 -13.46 -36.73
CA TYR A 211 -2.04 -14.09 -37.39
C TYR A 211 -1.92 -15.58 -37.06
N GLN A 212 -1.69 -16.41 -38.08
CA GLN A 212 -1.56 -17.87 -37.95
C GLN A 212 -0.13 -18.35 -38.16
N GLY A 213 0.79 -17.45 -38.51
CA GLY A 213 2.17 -17.78 -38.89
C GLY A 213 3.20 -17.64 -37.76
N TRP A 214 2.77 -17.62 -36.49
CA TRP A 214 3.66 -17.50 -35.34
C TRP A 214 4.75 -18.60 -35.36
N ILE A 215 5.97 -18.26 -34.97
CA ILE A 215 7.05 -19.22 -34.76
C ILE A 215 6.69 -20.10 -33.55
N ASP A 216 6.27 -19.47 -32.45
CA ASP A 216 5.65 -20.17 -31.33
C ASP A 216 4.20 -20.51 -31.65
N GLN A 217 3.98 -21.79 -31.95
CA GLN A 217 2.66 -22.33 -32.24
C GLN A 217 1.70 -22.26 -31.03
N SER A 218 2.20 -22.03 -29.82
CA SER A 218 1.36 -21.82 -28.64
C SER A 218 0.53 -20.53 -28.70
N LEU A 219 0.91 -19.57 -29.57
CA LEU A 219 0.22 -18.29 -29.74
C LEU A 219 -0.98 -18.38 -30.68
N VAL A 220 -0.98 -19.37 -31.58
CA VAL A 220 -2.02 -19.61 -32.58
C VAL A 220 -3.33 -20.01 -31.91
N GLY A 221 -4.41 -19.31 -32.24
CA GLY A 221 -5.76 -19.65 -31.76
C GLY A 221 -6.02 -19.33 -30.28
N THR A 222 -5.08 -18.70 -29.58
CA THR A 222 -5.32 -18.19 -28.22
C THR A 222 -6.25 -16.98 -28.26
N ASN A 223 -6.97 -16.71 -27.16
CA ASN A 223 -7.74 -15.48 -27.01
C ASN A 223 -6.89 -14.27 -26.57
N LYS A 224 -5.56 -14.42 -26.52
CA LYS A 224 -4.65 -13.35 -26.09
C LYS A 224 -4.34 -12.46 -27.29
N GLN A 225 -4.28 -11.16 -27.06
CA GLN A 225 -4.02 -10.14 -28.07
C GLN A 225 -3.30 -8.97 -27.39
N LEU A 226 -2.40 -8.31 -28.13
CA LEU A 226 -1.77 -7.05 -27.71
C LEU A 226 -2.75 -5.88 -27.85
N LYS A 227 -3.49 -5.84 -28.95
CA LYS A 227 -4.42 -4.75 -29.28
C LYS A 227 -5.43 -4.46 -28.18
N SER A 228 -6.16 -5.49 -27.72
CA SER A 228 -7.19 -5.32 -26.66
C SER A 228 -6.63 -4.93 -25.29
N LYS A 229 -5.30 -5.03 -25.10
CA LYS A 229 -4.62 -4.68 -23.86
C LYS A 229 -3.85 -3.35 -23.93
N THR A 230 -3.71 -2.80 -25.13
CA THR A 230 -3.03 -1.53 -25.35
C THR A 230 -3.92 -0.39 -24.85
N ALA A 231 -3.40 0.37 -23.89
CA ALA A 231 -4.03 1.51 -23.21
C ALA A 231 -5.46 1.18 -22.72
N LEU A 232 -5.61 0.03 -22.05
CA LEU A 232 -6.90 -0.51 -21.61
C LEU A 232 -7.97 -0.60 -22.72
N GLY A 233 -7.57 -0.71 -23.99
CA GLY A 233 -8.48 -0.76 -25.12
C GLY A 233 -8.81 0.60 -25.76
N ASP A 234 -8.07 1.67 -25.45
CA ASP A 234 -8.30 2.99 -26.03
C ASP A 234 -8.14 2.97 -27.57
N ALA A 235 -9.22 3.29 -28.28
CA ALA A 235 -9.28 3.22 -29.73
C ALA A 235 -8.33 4.21 -30.43
N GLY A 236 -8.09 5.38 -29.84
CA GLY A 236 -7.19 6.39 -30.41
C GLY A 236 -5.73 5.97 -30.29
N ILE A 237 -5.34 5.42 -29.14
CA ILE A 237 -4.00 4.87 -28.93
C ILE A 237 -3.78 3.62 -29.79
N GLN A 238 -4.77 2.72 -29.88
CA GLN A 238 -4.71 1.57 -30.78
C GLN A 238 -4.48 2.00 -32.23
N ALA A 239 -5.27 2.94 -32.74
CA ALA A 239 -5.13 3.44 -34.11
C ALA A 239 -3.76 4.06 -34.38
N ARG A 240 -3.14 4.70 -33.38
CA ARG A 240 -1.77 5.23 -33.48
C ARG A 240 -0.72 4.12 -33.64
N PHE A 241 -0.82 3.04 -32.87
CA PHE A 241 0.08 1.88 -33.04
C PHE A 241 -0.13 1.19 -34.39
N GLU A 242 -1.37 1.04 -34.85
CA GLU A 242 -1.69 0.48 -36.17
C GLU A 242 -1.13 1.35 -37.31
N ALA A 243 -1.18 2.67 -37.16
CA ALA A 243 -0.55 3.60 -38.09
C ALA A 243 0.98 3.40 -38.12
N TRP A 244 1.65 3.34 -36.98
CA TRP A 244 3.09 3.07 -36.93
C TRP A 244 3.48 1.73 -37.54
N MET A 245 2.68 0.69 -37.36
CA MET A 245 2.89 -0.62 -38.00
C MET A 245 2.74 -0.54 -39.52
N THR A 246 1.74 0.21 -40.00
CA THR A 246 1.50 0.44 -41.44
C THR A 246 2.62 1.25 -42.07
N ASP A 247 3.08 2.30 -41.38
CA ASP A 247 4.18 3.16 -41.81
C ASP A 247 5.51 2.39 -41.83
N ALA A 248 5.75 1.53 -40.83
CA ALA A 248 6.89 0.62 -40.82
C ALA A 248 6.91 -0.27 -42.05
N ALA A 249 5.78 -0.89 -42.39
CA ALA A 249 5.70 -1.75 -43.55
C ALA A 249 5.89 -0.98 -44.86
N THR A 250 5.31 0.21 -44.96
CA THR A 250 5.45 1.10 -46.12
C THR A 250 6.90 1.56 -46.32
N ALA A 251 7.65 1.74 -45.24
CA ALA A 251 9.07 2.09 -45.29
C ALA A 251 9.99 0.93 -45.74
N SER A 252 9.45 -0.29 -45.90
CA SER A 252 10.20 -1.49 -46.28
C SER A 252 9.95 -1.90 -47.75
N PRO A 253 10.88 -2.61 -48.40
CA PRO A 253 12.24 -2.86 -47.95
C PRO A 253 13.07 -1.57 -48.00
N ILE A 254 14.07 -1.47 -47.12
CA ILE A 254 14.97 -0.31 -47.12
C ILE A 254 15.79 -0.26 -48.41
N SER A 255 15.84 0.91 -49.05
CA SER A 255 16.58 1.12 -50.31
C SER A 255 18.07 1.39 -50.10
N SER A 256 18.45 1.90 -48.93
CA SER A 256 19.84 2.12 -48.47
C SER A 256 19.87 2.33 -46.95
N GLY A 257 20.93 1.87 -46.27
CA GLY A 257 21.08 1.99 -44.81
C GLY A 257 20.89 0.66 -44.09
N SER A 258 20.98 0.66 -42.75
CA SER A 258 20.82 -0.56 -41.93
C SER A 258 19.51 -0.58 -41.12
N VAL A 259 18.70 0.47 -41.20
CA VAL A 259 17.56 0.68 -40.31
C VAL A 259 16.30 1.17 -41.04
N LEU A 260 15.18 0.53 -40.73
CA LEU A 260 13.84 0.90 -41.13
C LEU A 260 13.37 2.12 -40.31
N GLN A 261 13.41 3.29 -40.93
CA GLN A 261 13.10 4.57 -40.30
C GLN A 261 12.10 5.42 -41.10
N SER A 262 11.46 6.37 -40.42
CA SER A 262 10.58 7.38 -41.04
C SER A 262 11.37 8.38 -41.88
N SER A 263 10.67 9.24 -42.63
CA SER A 263 11.26 10.40 -43.31
C SER A 263 11.86 11.44 -42.34
N THR A 264 11.52 11.37 -41.06
CA THR A 264 12.11 12.19 -39.99
C THR A 264 13.22 11.45 -39.23
N GLY A 265 13.50 10.19 -39.56
CA GLY A 265 14.51 9.38 -38.85
C GLY A 265 14.00 8.70 -37.58
N LEU A 266 12.69 8.52 -37.41
CA LEU A 266 12.13 7.72 -36.32
C LEU A 266 12.25 6.23 -36.62
N TYR A 267 12.69 5.43 -35.65
CA TYR A 267 12.98 4.01 -35.81
C TYR A 267 11.71 3.22 -35.51
N TRP A 268 11.01 2.76 -36.54
CA TRP A 268 9.67 2.21 -36.41
C TRP A 268 9.59 1.03 -35.44
N ARG A 269 10.56 0.11 -35.50
CA ARG A 269 10.66 -1.02 -34.57
C ARG A 269 10.73 -0.55 -33.12
N ASP A 270 11.55 0.46 -32.84
CA ASP A 270 11.75 0.94 -31.47
C ASP A 270 10.53 1.69 -30.94
N LEU A 271 9.83 2.47 -31.77
CA LEU A 271 8.56 3.11 -31.41
C LEU A 271 7.49 2.09 -31.06
N VAL A 272 7.30 1.07 -31.90
CA VAL A 272 6.27 0.04 -31.67
C VAL A 272 6.62 -0.82 -30.45
N GLU A 273 7.85 -1.35 -30.37
CA GLU A 273 8.29 -2.21 -29.26
C GLU A 273 8.18 -1.47 -27.91
N LYS A 274 8.83 -0.32 -27.76
CA LYS A 274 8.94 0.39 -26.48
C LYS A 274 7.65 1.12 -26.12
N GLY A 275 6.92 1.60 -27.14
CA GLY A 275 5.58 2.12 -26.97
C GLY A 275 4.64 1.05 -26.41
N LEU A 276 4.61 -0.15 -26.98
CA LEU A 276 3.75 -1.24 -26.50
C LEU A 276 4.20 -1.79 -25.14
N MET A 277 5.49 -1.76 -24.80
CA MET A 277 5.92 -2.08 -23.43
C MET A 277 5.21 -1.20 -22.39
N SER A 278 5.10 0.10 -22.64
CA SER A 278 4.40 1.01 -21.72
C SER A 278 2.90 0.93 -21.86
N ALA A 279 2.39 1.08 -23.10
CA ALA A 279 0.95 1.15 -23.39
C ALA A 279 0.24 -0.18 -23.16
N CYS A 280 0.90 -1.33 -23.33
CA CYS A 280 0.32 -2.64 -23.05
C CYS A 280 0.81 -3.17 -21.70
N PHE A 281 2.10 -3.42 -21.51
CA PHE A 281 2.54 -4.18 -20.32
C PHE A 281 2.46 -3.36 -19.04
N ALA A 282 3.17 -2.23 -18.94
CA ALA A 282 3.15 -1.42 -17.72
C ALA A 282 1.78 -0.80 -17.44
N ASN A 283 1.01 -0.48 -18.48
CA ASN A 283 -0.37 -0.03 -18.34
C ASN A 283 -1.27 -1.10 -17.73
N GLN A 284 -1.19 -2.36 -18.19
CA GLN A 284 -1.95 -3.45 -17.58
C GLN A 284 -1.52 -3.68 -16.13
N ILE A 285 -0.23 -3.61 -15.82
CA ILE A 285 0.27 -3.70 -14.44
C ILE A 285 -0.37 -2.61 -13.58
N THR A 286 -0.14 -1.34 -13.92
CA THR A 286 -0.37 -0.20 -13.03
C THR A 286 -1.75 0.43 -13.10
N CYS A 287 -2.50 0.20 -14.17
CA CYS A 287 -3.83 0.78 -14.37
C CYS A 287 -4.95 -0.26 -14.35
N LYS A 288 -4.61 -1.55 -14.43
CA LYS A 288 -5.58 -2.64 -14.36
C LYS A 288 -5.33 -3.53 -13.14
N TYR A 289 -4.35 -4.42 -13.23
CA TYR A 289 -4.22 -5.52 -12.27
C TYR A 289 -3.93 -5.04 -10.85
N LEU A 290 -2.98 -4.11 -10.70
CA LEU A 290 -2.70 -3.52 -9.39
C LEU A 290 -3.83 -2.61 -8.88
N VAL A 291 -4.73 -2.13 -9.74
CA VAL A 291 -5.90 -1.34 -9.30
C VAL A 291 -7.05 -2.25 -8.89
N GLU A 292 -7.28 -3.32 -9.65
CA GLU A 292 -8.48 -4.15 -9.54
C GLU A 292 -8.34 -5.26 -8.49
N PHE A 293 -7.10 -5.73 -8.18
CA PHE A 293 -6.92 -6.92 -7.32
C PHE A 293 -7.60 -6.81 -5.95
N GLU A 294 -7.67 -5.61 -5.35
CA GLU A 294 -8.25 -5.43 -4.02
C GLU A 294 -9.76 -5.65 -3.97
N PHE A 295 -10.42 -5.71 -5.14
CA PHE A 295 -11.85 -6.00 -5.28
C PHE A 295 -12.14 -7.46 -5.62
N SER A 296 -11.11 -8.26 -5.90
CA SER A 296 -11.24 -9.65 -6.32
C SER A 296 -11.40 -10.59 -5.13
N ASP A 297 -11.99 -11.77 -5.35
CA ASP A 297 -12.15 -12.75 -4.27
C ASP A 297 -10.79 -13.34 -3.84
N ASN A 298 -10.59 -13.43 -2.53
CA ASN A 298 -9.43 -14.07 -1.91
C ASN A 298 -9.83 -15.17 -0.92
N THR A 299 -11.00 -15.78 -1.12
CA THR A 299 -11.55 -16.76 -0.16
C THR A 299 -11.60 -18.17 -0.72
N VAL A 300 -11.78 -18.33 -2.03
CA VAL A 300 -11.83 -19.64 -2.68
C VAL A 300 -10.94 -19.70 -3.93
N PRO A 301 -10.33 -20.86 -4.22
CA PRO A 301 -9.65 -21.05 -5.50
C PRO A 301 -10.61 -21.03 -6.68
N VAL A 302 -10.13 -20.53 -7.83
CA VAL A 302 -10.93 -20.32 -9.05
C VAL A 302 -11.49 -21.61 -9.65
N ASP A 303 -10.66 -22.65 -9.83
CA ASP A 303 -11.10 -23.94 -10.36
C ASP A 303 -10.07 -25.05 -10.02
N PRO A 304 -10.09 -25.59 -8.79
CA PRO A 304 -9.22 -26.69 -8.39
C PRO A 304 -9.36 -27.93 -9.28
N SER A 305 -10.57 -28.19 -9.80
CA SER A 305 -10.82 -29.36 -10.64
C SER A 305 -10.14 -29.26 -12.00
N GLY A 306 -9.94 -28.03 -12.49
CA GLY A 306 -9.20 -27.68 -13.69
C GLY A 306 -7.72 -27.31 -13.44
N GLY A 307 -7.20 -27.52 -12.22
CA GLY A 307 -5.81 -27.23 -11.87
C GLY A 307 -5.49 -25.76 -11.57
N LYS A 308 -6.51 -24.93 -11.33
CA LYS A 308 -6.38 -23.52 -10.94
C LYS A 308 -6.59 -23.40 -9.43
N PHE A 309 -5.50 -23.58 -8.69
CA PHE A 309 -5.49 -23.62 -7.23
C PHE A 309 -5.38 -22.24 -6.56
N TYR A 310 -5.32 -21.18 -7.35
CA TYR A 310 -5.22 -19.80 -6.92
C TYR A 310 -6.58 -19.13 -6.74
N THR A 311 -6.67 -18.12 -5.89
CA THR A 311 -7.84 -17.21 -5.81
C THR A 311 -7.84 -16.18 -6.94
N GLU A 312 -8.95 -15.46 -7.13
CA GLU A 312 -9.00 -14.39 -8.16
C GLU A 312 -8.02 -13.26 -7.84
N MET A 313 -7.92 -12.86 -6.57
CA MET A 313 -6.98 -11.83 -6.11
C MET A 313 -5.52 -12.24 -6.34
N GLU A 314 -5.18 -13.50 -6.04
CA GLU A 314 -3.86 -14.07 -6.32
C GLU A 314 -3.54 -14.03 -7.82
N HIS A 315 -4.50 -14.41 -8.66
CA HIS A 315 -4.35 -14.40 -10.11
C HIS A 315 -4.14 -13.00 -10.68
N ASP A 316 -4.90 -12.00 -10.22
CA ASP A 316 -4.71 -10.62 -10.68
C ASP A 316 -3.31 -10.10 -10.34
N TRP A 317 -2.80 -10.43 -9.14
CA TRP A 317 -1.45 -10.07 -8.73
C TRP A 317 -0.38 -10.78 -9.59
N ASP A 318 -0.58 -12.05 -9.89
CA ASP A 318 0.30 -12.83 -10.76
C ASP A 318 0.27 -12.33 -12.21
N GLU A 319 -0.90 -11.94 -12.73
CA GLU A 319 -1.03 -11.32 -14.05
C GLU A 319 -0.31 -9.97 -14.12
N ALA A 320 -0.20 -9.21 -13.02
CA ALA A 320 0.68 -8.04 -12.95
C ALA A 320 2.16 -8.42 -13.02
N TYR A 321 2.59 -9.40 -12.23
CA TYR A 321 3.97 -9.89 -12.25
C TYR A 321 4.40 -10.37 -13.64
N GLY A 322 3.53 -11.15 -14.31
CA GLY A 322 3.82 -11.74 -15.62
C GLY A 322 4.01 -10.73 -16.74
N TYR A 323 3.58 -9.47 -16.61
CA TYR A 323 3.90 -8.40 -17.55
C TYR A 323 5.25 -7.72 -17.27
N PHE A 324 5.77 -7.86 -16.05
CA PHE A 324 7.11 -7.39 -15.70
C PHE A 324 8.17 -8.39 -16.18
N THR A 325 8.00 -9.66 -15.84
CA THR A 325 8.89 -10.77 -16.20
C THR A 325 8.17 -12.11 -16.07
N ASP A 326 8.67 -13.13 -16.77
CA ASP A 326 8.30 -14.54 -16.62
C ASP A 326 9.31 -15.33 -15.78
N ALA A 327 10.42 -14.71 -15.38
CA ALA A 327 11.46 -15.31 -14.55
C ALA A 327 10.99 -15.50 -13.12
N ILE A 328 11.12 -16.70 -12.56
CA ILE A 328 10.81 -16.97 -11.14
C ILE A 328 11.91 -16.48 -10.19
N ASP A 329 13.15 -16.32 -10.68
CA ASP A 329 14.35 -16.00 -9.90
C ASP A 329 14.95 -14.63 -10.26
N TYR A 330 14.14 -13.74 -10.84
CA TYR A 330 14.56 -12.39 -11.19
C TYR A 330 15.21 -11.67 -9.97
N PRO A 331 16.36 -10.97 -10.14
CA PRO A 331 17.06 -10.66 -11.39
C PRO A 331 18.15 -11.66 -11.82
N ALA A 332 18.19 -12.88 -11.25
CA ALA A 332 19.17 -13.89 -11.71
C ALA A 332 18.91 -14.33 -13.17
N SER A 333 17.64 -14.33 -13.59
CA SER A 333 17.20 -14.45 -14.98
C SER A 333 16.15 -13.38 -15.33
N GLY A 334 15.72 -13.33 -16.60
CA GLY A 334 14.69 -12.38 -17.06
C GLY A 334 15.16 -10.93 -17.25
N THR A 335 16.47 -10.67 -17.16
CA THR A 335 17.07 -9.33 -17.31
C THR A 335 17.36 -8.94 -18.76
N ASP A 336 16.93 -9.72 -19.74
CA ASP A 336 17.15 -9.51 -21.17
C ASP A 336 15.84 -9.23 -21.94
N ARG A 337 14.70 -9.26 -21.24
CA ARG A 337 13.36 -9.14 -21.81
C ARG A 337 12.58 -7.94 -21.25
N PHE A 338 12.10 -7.06 -22.13
CA PHE A 338 11.20 -5.93 -21.85
C PHE A 338 11.47 -5.20 -20.51
N TRP A 339 10.48 -5.08 -19.61
CA TRP A 339 10.65 -4.36 -18.35
C TRP A 339 11.66 -5.02 -17.41
N GLY A 340 11.75 -6.35 -17.40
CA GLY A 340 12.82 -7.06 -16.71
C GLY A 340 14.22 -6.62 -17.17
N LYS A 341 14.40 -6.34 -18.47
CA LYS A 341 15.63 -5.73 -18.99
C LYS A 341 15.81 -4.29 -18.54
N TYR A 342 14.78 -3.46 -18.71
CA TYR A 342 14.88 -2.02 -18.48
C TYR A 342 14.88 -1.61 -17.00
N ALA A 343 14.63 -2.53 -16.06
CA ALA A 343 14.83 -2.27 -14.63
C ALA A 343 16.30 -2.32 -14.19
N THR A 344 17.20 -2.88 -15.00
CA THR A 344 18.62 -3.05 -14.65
C THR A 344 19.56 -1.87 -14.93
N PRO A 345 19.39 -1.03 -15.99
CA PRO A 345 20.38 -0.01 -16.35
C PRO A 345 20.63 1.01 -15.25
N SER A 346 19.58 1.38 -14.50
CA SER A 346 19.63 2.37 -13.43
C SER A 346 19.68 1.74 -12.02
N GLU A 347 20.05 0.44 -11.90
CA GLU A 347 20.01 -0.28 -10.62
C GLU A 347 20.91 0.36 -9.56
N ALA A 348 22.12 0.81 -9.92
CA ALA A 348 23.04 1.44 -8.99
C ALA A 348 22.52 2.75 -8.39
N ILE A 349 21.52 3.37 -9.04
CA ILE A 349 20.96 4.68 -8.67
C ILE A 349 19.61 4.52 -7.99
N LEU A 350 18.73 3.67 -8.55
CA LEU A 350 17.33 3.55 -8.14
C LEU A 350 16.98 2.21 -7.48
N GLY A 351 17.81 1.17 -7.62
CA GLY A 351 17.56 -0.13 -7.00
C GLY A 351 16.30 -0.86 -7.49
N LEU A 352 15.80 -0.56 -8.70
CA LEU A 352 14.48 -1.01 -9.18
C LEU A 352 14.44 -2.48 -9.56
N SER A 353 15.51 -3.05 -10.12
CA SER A 353 15.59 -4.49 -10.40
C SER A 353 15.65 -5.33 -9.12
N THR A 354 16.02 -4.74 -7.98
CA THR A 354 15.89 -5.38 -6.66
C THR A 354 14.52 -5.12 -6.03
N SER A 355 14.03 -3.88 -6.07
CA SER A 355 12.86 -3.44 -5.31
C SER A 355 11.53 -3.92 -5.91
N ILE A 356 11.39 -3.93 -7.24
CA ILE A 356 10.18 -4.39 -7.94
C ILE A 356 9.87 -5.88 -7.64
N PRO A 357 10.78 -6.85 -7.87
CA PRO A 357 10.49 -8.26 -7.58
C PRO A 357 10.29 -8.54 -6.08
N LEU A 358 10.94 -7.77 -5.20
CA LEU A 358 10.71 -7.89 -3.76
C LEU A 358 9.30 -7.45 -3.38
N ALA A 359 8.82 -6.32 -3.92
CA ALA A 359 7.47 -5.84 -3.68
C ALA A 359 6.41 -6.80 -4.23
N PHE A 360 6.62 -7.34 -5.43
CA PHE A 360 5.75 -8.38 -5.99
C PHE A 360 5.69 -9.63 -5.11
N ARG A 361 6.84 -10.18 -4.67
CA ARG A 361 6.86 -11.36 -3.78
C ARG A 361 6.22 -11.07 -2.43
N THR A 362 6.49 -9.89 -1.87
CA THR A 362 5.94 -9.49 -0.56
C THR A 362 4.42 -9.33 -0.63
N GLY A 363 3.90 -8.67 -1.66
CA GLY A 363 2.46 -8.48 -1.80
C GLY A 363 1.73 -9.80 -2.12
N ARG A 364 2.34 -10.66 -2.95
CA ARG A 364 1.77 -11.99 -3.24
C ARG A 364 1.73 -12.88 -2.00
N ALA A 365 2.77 -12.84 -1.16
CA ALA A 365 2.80 -13.53 0.13
C ALA A 365 1.77 -12.96 1.12
N ALA A 366 1.60 -11.63 1.13
CA ALA A 366 0.60 -10.96 1.96
C ALA A 366 -0.83 -11.37 1.58
N ILE A 367 -1.13 -11.45 0.28
CA ILE A 367 -2.43 -11.95 -0.23
C ILE A 367 -2.70 -13.38 0.26
N SER A 368 -1.74 -14.30 0.11
CA SER A 368 -1.91 -15.69 0.59
C SER A 368 -2.08 -15.78 2.11
N ALA A 369 -1.44 -14.89 2.87
CA ALA A 369 -1.56 -14.84 4.33
C ALA A 369 -2.84 -14.10 4.81
N GLY A 370 -3.56 -13.42 3.91
CA GLY A 370 -4.74 -12.60 4.24
C GLY A 370 -4.42 -11.18 4.73
N ASP A 371 -3.16 -10.72 4.65
CA ASP A 371 -2.76 -9.35 5.00
C ASP A 371 -2.96 -8.39 3.81
N ILE A 372 -4.23 -8.08 3.53
CA ILE A 372 -4.61 -7.17 2.43
C ILE A 372 -4.03 -5.76 2.61
N PRO A 373 -4.00 -5.16 3.81
CA PRO A 373 -3.32 -3.88 4.02
C PRO A 373 -1.84 -3.89 3.59
N LEU A 374 -1.09 -4.96 3.90
CA LEU A 374 0.29 -5.08 3.43
C LEU A 374 0.37 -5.24 1.91
N ALA A 375 -0.51 -6.04 1.29
CA ALA A 375 -0.57 -6.19 -0.17
C ALA A 375 -0.83 -4.83 -0.86
N ILE A 376 -1.74 -4.04 -0.31
CA ILE A 376 -2.03 -2.66 -0.75
C ILE A 376 -0.79 -1.76 -0.61
N ALA A 377 -0.04 -1.85 0.49
CA ALA A 377 1.19 -1.09 0.63
C ALA A 377 2.23 -1.48 -0.45
N GLN A 378 2.33 -2.77 -0.80
CA GLN A 378 3.22 -3.21 -1.88
C GLN A 378 2.73 -2.77 -3.27
N ARG A 379 1.41 -2.72 -3.50
CA ARG A 379 0.82 -2.14 -4.72
C ARG A 379 1.28 -0.69 -4.91
N ASP A 380 1.17 0.12 -3.86
CA ASP A 380 1.50 1.55 -3.93
C ASP A 380 2.99 1.75 -4.23
N LEU A 381 3.86 0.92 -3.63
CA LEU A 381 5.29 0.88 -3.96
C LEU A 381 5.52 0.51 -5.43
N LEU A 382 4.88 -0.55 -5.93
CA LEU A 382 5.00 -0.98 -7.33
C LEU A 382 4.58 0.13 -8.30
N ILE A 383 3.46 0.81 -8.06
CA ILE A 383 3.03 1.94 -8.89
C ILE A 383 4.09 3.05 -8.89
N SER A 384 4.66 3.38 -7.74
CA SER A 384 5.74 4.36 -7.63
C SER A 384 7.01 3.93 -8.38
N TYR A 385 7.42 2.66 -8.25
CA TYR A 385 8.58 2.11 -8.93
C TYR A 385 8.42 2.09 -10.45
N PHE A 386 7.23 1.75 -10.97
CA PHE A 386 7.00 1.79 -12.41
C PHE A 386 6.99 3.23 -12.95
N LYS A 387 6.46 4.20 -12.21
CA LYS A 387 6.57 5.62 -12.58
C LYS A 387 8.04 6.04 -12.71
N GLN A 388 8.85 5.73 -11.70
CA GLN A 388 10.29 6.01 -11.71
C GLN A 388 11.00 5.27 -12.85
N LEU A 389 10.68 3.99 -13.08
CA LEU A 389 11.29 3.15 -14.10
C LEU A 389 11.16 3.77 -15.50
N VAL A 390 9.95 4.15 -15.90
CA VAL A 390 9.70 4.69 -17.24
C VAL A 390 10.31 6.08 -17.39
N ALA A 391 10.18 6.95 -16.38
CA ALA A 391 10.77 8.28 -16.38
C ALA A 391 12.31 8.23 -16.40
N ALA A 392 12.91 7.31 -15.66
CA ALA A 392 14.35 7.12 -15.61
C ALA A 392 14.90 6.66 -16.96
N GLU A 393 14.24 5.72 -17.64
CA GLU A 393 14.67 5.32 -18.99
C GLU A 393 14.52 6.47 -20.00
N ALA A 394 13.48 7.29 -19.90
CA ALA A 394 13.36 8.50 -20.71
C ALA A 394 14.55 9.45 -20.47
N ILE A 395 14.87 9.77 -19.21
CA ILE A 395 15.99 10.64 -18.84
C ILE A 395 17.33 10.06 -19.29
N ARG A 396 17.57 8.78 -19.04
CA ARG A 396 18.81 8.09 -19.43
C ARG A 396 19.04 8.18 -20.93
N TYR A 397 18.03 7.91 -21.75
CA TYR A 397 18.17 8.07 -23.20
C TYR A 397 18.36 9.54 -23.61
N LEU A 398 17.79 10.52 -22.91
CA LEU A 398 18.10 11.94 -23.16
C LEU A 398 19.57 12.27 -22.87
N ASN A 399 20.14 11.74 -21.77
CA ASN A 399 21.56 11.89 -21.46
C ASN A 399 22.46 11.21 -22.52
N MET A 400 22.04 10.05 -23.04
CA MET A 400 22.73 9.40 -24.15
C MET A 400 22.70 10.25 -25.42
N ILE A 401 21.58 10.92 -25.77
CA ILE A 401 21.56 11.82 -26.95
C ILE A 401 22.58 12.94 -26.79
N ILE A 402 22.69 13.52 -25.59
CA ILE A 402 23.67 14.58 -25.30
C ILE A 402 25.09 14.05 -25.52
N SER A 403 25.37 12.83 -25.04
CA SER A 403 26.68 12.18 -25.18
C SER A 403 26.99 11.87 -26.65
N ASP A 404 26.08 11.20 -27.35
CA ASP A 404 26.22 10.85 -28.77
C ASP A 404 26.53 12.12 -29.61
N VAL A 405 25.83 13.24 -29.34
CA VAL A 405 26.06 14.54 -30.02
C VAL A 405 27.44 15.12 -29.71
N GLN A 406 27.88 15.05 -28.45
CA GLN A 406 29.19 15.57 -28.02
C GLN A 406 30.35 14.75 -28.59
N ASP A 407 30.17 13.43 -28.66
CA ASP A 407 31.16 12.50 -29.18
C ASP A 407 31.23 12.51 -30.73
N GLY A 408 30.28 13.17 -31.38
CA GLY A 408 30.22 13.28 -32.84
C GLY A 408 29.79 11.98 -33.51
N ASP A 409 28.93 11.21 -32.85
CA ASP A 409 28.41 9.95 -33.35
C ASP A 409 27.61 10.10 -34.64
N SER A 410 27.43 8.98 -35.34
CA SER A 410 26.67 8.95 -36.59
C SER A 410 25.23 9.43 -36.39
N GLN A 411 24.65 10.06 -37.42
CA GLN A 411 23.23 10.46 -37.41
C GLN A 411 22.29 9.26 -37.19
N GLU A 412 22.68 8.07 -37.66
CA GLU A 412 21.95 6.82 -37.44
C GLU A 412 21.89 6.49 -35.93
N GLN A 413 23.02 6.55 -35.23
CA GLN A 413 23.10 6.33 -33.79
C GLN A 413 22.24 7.35 -33.02
N ILE A 414 22.35 8.64 -33.32
CA ILE A 414 21.60 9.67 -32.58
C ILE A 414 20.10 9.57 -32.83
N ASN A 415 19.68 9.24 -34.05
CA ASN A 415 18.26 9.02 -34.35
C ASN A 415 17.72 7.77 -33.64
N THR A 416 18.55 6.72 -33.52
CA THR A 416 18.22 5.53 -32.73
C THR A 416 17.98 5.91 -31.28
N THR A 417 18.93 6.61 -30.65
CA THR A 417 18.85 7.03 -29.24
C THR A 417 17.67 7.98 -29.01
N THR A 418 17.47 8.95 -29.92
CA THR A 418 16.33 9.88 -29.90
C THR A 418 15.00 9.12 -29.95
N THR A 419 14.87 8.15 -30.85
CA THR A 419 13.62 7.38 -30.97
C THR A 419 13.30 6.64 -29.67
N LYS A 420 14.31 6.07 -29.02
CA LYS A 420 14.11 5.37 -27.74
C LYS A 420 13.68 6.34 -26.64
N ALA A 421 14.31 7.51 -26.53
CA ALA A 421 13.88 8.56 -25.60
C ALA A 421 12.41 8.93 -25.83
N LEU A 422 12.04 9.23 -27.08
CA LEU A 422 10.66 9.59 -27.43
C LEU A 422 9.64 8.48 -27.10
N ALA A 423 10.00 7.21 -27.31
CA ALA A 423 9.13 6.09 -26.97
C ALA A 423 8.90 5.95 -25.45
N PHE A 424 9.94 6.15 -24.62
CA PHE A 424 9.81 6.14 -23.16
C PHE A 424 9.08 7.37 -22.63
N ILE A 425 9.34 8.56 -23.18
CA ILE A 425 8.59 9.80 -22.86
C ILE A 425 7.10 9.57 -23.15
N TYR A 426 6.79 9.07 -24.35
CA TYR A 426 5.42 8.71 -24.72
C TYR A 426 4.81 7.70 -23.75
N GLY A 427 5.63 6.78 -23.25
CA GLY A 427 5.26 5.76 -22.27
C GLY A 427 4.75 6.28 -20.93
N ILE A 428 5.21 7.45 -20.47
CA ILE A 428 4.90 8.02 -19.14
C ILE A 428 3.39 8.17 -18.94
N GLN A 429 2.64 8.53 -19.99
CA GLN A 429 1.19 8.75 -19.87
C GLN A 429 0.38 7.47 -19.57
N PHE A 430 0.99 6.30 -19.72
CA PHE A 430 0.32 5.01 -19.54
C PHE A 430 0.54 4.42 -18.15
N ILE A 431 1.30 5.08 -17.29
CA ILE A 431 1.71 4.56 -15.99
C ILE A 431 0.83 5.17 -14.90
N SER A 432 0.04 4.31 -14.25
CA SER A 432 -1.02 4.64 -13.29
C SER A 432 -2.21 5.43 -13.84
N LEU A 433 -3.33 5.41 -13.12
CA LEU A 433 -4.51 6.23 -13.41
C LEU A 433 -4.27 7.74 -13.18
N SER A 434 -3.16 8.12 -12.57
CA SER A 434 -2.74 9.51 -12.34
C SER A 434 -1.27 9.66 -12.75
N PRO A 435 -0.98 9.67 -14.06
CA PRO A 435 0.39 9.76 -14.57
C PRO A 435 1.01 11.11 -14.22
N ASP A 436 2.34 11.13 -14.07
CA ASP A 436 3.09 12.34 -13.66
C ASP A 436 3.08 13.44 -14.74
N LEU A 437 2.86 13.03 -16.01
CA LEU A 437 2.70 13.92 -17.15
C LEU A 437 1.42 13.54 -17.92
N SER A 438 0.56 14.53 -18.17
CA SER A 438 -0.63 14.37 -18.99
C SER A 438 -0.30 14.16 -20.46
N PRO A 439 -1.20 13.55 -21.27
CA PRO A 439 -0.99 13.41 -22.71
C PRO A 439 -0.65 14.74 -23.41
N ALA A 440 -1.26 15.85 -23.00
CA ALA A 440 -0.96 17.17 -23.57
C ALA A 440 0.47 17.66 -23.25
N GLN A 441 0.95 17.41 -22.03
CA GLN A 441 2.34 17.70 -21.66
C GLN A 441 3.31 16.81 -22.43
N ILE A 442 2.98 15.53 -22.61
CA ILE A 442 3.79 14.58 -23.38
C ILE A 442 3.92 15.03 -24.84
N GLU A 443 2.83 15.40 -25.51
CA GLU A 443 2.90 15.91 -26.89
C GLU A 443 3.71 17.23 -26.96
N SER A 444 3.57 18.11 -25.96
CA SER A 444 4.38 19.32 -25.85
C SER A 444 5.87 19.06 -25.59
N ILE A 445 6.22 17.96 -24.93
CA ILE A 445 7.61 17.56 -24.66
C ILE A 445 8.21 16.90 -25.92
N VAL A 446 7.47 15.96 -26.52
CA VAL A 446 7.89 15.24 -27.73
C VAL A 446 8.16 16.22 -28.87
N SER A 447 7.32 17.25 -29.04
CA SER A 447 7.52 18.28 -30.08
C SER A 447 8.78 19.15 -29.90
N GLN A 448 9.46 19.09 -28.75
CA GLN A 448 10.73 19.81 -28.53
C GLN A 448 11.96 19.00 -28.98
N ILE A 449 11.77 17.72 -29.33
CA ILE A 449 12.84 16.78 -29.70
C ILE A 449 12.49 16.15 -31.04
N GLU A 450 13.30 16.44 -32.06
CA GLU A 450 13.08 15.92 -33.41
C GLU A 450 14.26 15.06 -33.87
N PRO A 451 14.07 13.78 -34.24
CA PRO A 451 15.09 13.07 -35.00
C PRO A 451 15.28 13.77 -36.36
N ALA A 452 16.50 13.71 -36.91
CA ALA A 452 16.83 14.35 -38.18
C ALA A 452 17.67 13.40 -39.04
N VAL A 453 17.27 13.18 -40.29
CA VAL A 453 17.97 12.21 -41.18
C VAL A 453 19.26 12.77 -41.81
N SER A 454 19.43 14.10 -41.84
CA SER A 454 20.63 14.74 -42.41
C SER A 454 20.93 16.06 -41.70
N GLY A 455 21.89 16.05 -40.76
CA GLY A 455 22.37 17.24 -40.06
C GLY A 455 21.54 17.58 -38.82
N PHE A 456 22.14 17.37 -37.65
CA PHE A 456 21.58 17.62 -36.33
C PHE A 456 20.80 18.94 -36.22
N SER A 457 19.50 18.85 -35.95
CA SER A 457 18.65 19.99 -35.57
C SER A 457 18.46 20.12 -34.05
N GLN A 458 18.77 19.08 -33.27
CA GLN A 458 18.54 19.07 -31.82
C GLN A 458 19.60 19.88 -31.07
N SER A 459 19.15 20.86 -30.29
CA SER A 459 20.03 21.61 -29.41
C SER A 459 20.15 20.90 -28.05
N THR A 460 21.36 20.67 -27.55
CA THR A 460 21.61 20.21 -26.16
C THR A 460 20.80 21.01 -25.13
N PRO A 461 20.60 22.35 -25.27
CA PRO A 461 19.68 23.10 -24.43
C PRO A 461 18.23 22.59 -24.42
N SER A 462 17.66 22.25 -25.59
CA SER A 462 16.28 21.73 -25.68
C SER A 462 16.15 20.38 -24.98
N ILE A 463 17.12 19.49 -25.17
CA ILE A 463 17.13 18.16 -24.53
C ILE A 463 17.23 18.31 -23.01
N ASN A 464 18.11 19.20 -22.52
CA ASN A 464 18.22 19.48 -21.09
C ASN A 464 16.93 20.06 -20.49
N ALA A 465 16.23 20.93 -21.22
CA ALA A 465 14.93 21.45 -20.77
C ALA A 465 13.90 20.32 -20.63
N VAL A 466 13.81 19.43 -21.62
CA VAL A 466 12.93 18.24 -21.56
C VAL A 466 13.30 17.32 -20.41
N LYS A 467 14.60 17.03 -20.24
CA LYS A 467 15.11 16.22 -19.13
C LYS A 467 14.67 16.80 -17.78
N GLN A 468 14.84 18.11 -17.58
CA GLN A 468 14.44 18.80 -16.36
C GLN A 468 12.93 18.67 -16.10
N MET A 469 12.08 18.88 -17.12
CA MET A 469 10.63 18.75 -16.99
C MET A 469 10.20 17.35 -16.55
N ILE A 470 10.81 16.31 -17.12
CA ILE A 470 10.52 14.91 -16.74
C ILE A 470 11.02 14.62 -15.34
N ALA A 471 12.23 15.06 -15.00
CA ALA A 471 12.83 14.85 -13.68
C ALA A 471 12.05 15.54 -12.56
N GLU A 472 11.55 16.75 -12.79
CA GLU A 472 10.70 17.47 -11.84
C GLU A 472 9.36 16.76 -11.64
N ALA A 473 8.70 16.34 -12.72
CA ALA A 473 7.42 15.65 -12.64
C ALA A 473 7.50 14.28 -11.93
N SER A 474 8.61 13.56 -12.12
CA SER A 474 8.83 12.21 -11.58
C SER A 474 9.60 12.17 -10.24
N GLY A 475 10.02 13.33 -9.72
CA GLY A 475 10.82 13.40 -8.48
C GLY A 475 12.26 12.90 -8.63
N LEU A 476 12.82 12.88 -9.84
CA LEU A 476 14.15 12.39 -10.16
C LEU A 476 15.22 13.50 -10.29
N THR A 477 14.90 14.75 -9.97
CA THR A 477 15.81 15.90 -10.16
C THR A 477 17.18 15.72 -9.50
N SER A 478 17.26 15.05 -8.34
CA SER A 478 18.54 14.87 -7.63
C SER A 478 19.48 13.83 -8.26
N VAL A 479 18.97 12.99 -9.17
CA VAL A 479 19.72 11.90 -9.80
C VAL A 479 19.71 11.96 -11.32
N MET A 480 19.02 12.94 -11.92
CA MET A 480 18.79 12.99 -13.37
C MET A 480 20.06 13.07 -14.23
N ASP A 481 21.18 13.55 -13.69
CA ASP A 481 22.45 13.63 -14.40
C ASP A 481 23.29 12.35 -14.25
N ASP A 482 23.00 11.55 -13.22
CA ASP A 482 23.64 10.25 -12.97
C ASP A 482 22.94 9.11 -13.73
N LEU A 483 21.65 9.28 -14.04
CA LEU A 483 20.83 8.35 -14.84
C LEU A 483 21.34 8.22 -16.27
#